data_AF-A0A961RZ32-F1
#
_entry.id   AF-A0A961RZ32-F1
#
_cell.length_a   1.000
_cell.length_b   1.000
_cell.length_c   1.000
_cell.angle_alpha   90.00
_cell.angle_beta   90.00
_cell.angle_gamma   90.00
#
_symmetry.space_group_name_H-M   'P 1'
#
loop_
_entity.id
_entity.type
_entity.pdbx_description
1 polymer ?
#
loop_
_entity_poly.entity_id
_entity_poly.type
_entity_poly.pdbx_seq_one_letter_code
_entity_poly.pdbx_strand_id
1 'polypeptide(L)'
;MIDFPIVDTHVHLLDQKRFKYSWAAGAPKLSRDWSIADLTARAKPYEIESLVFAEVDVDMPLYMDEAKWVQSLAEADSRLKGCVACLPMEQGPSLENEMAELAALPVMRGIRRLIQNQPDPEFVLKQPFLDALKLLPKYNLSFDICIFHHQLPNTLEMVRRCPDVSFVLDHIAKPGIKDGLVKPWKSHMREMAALPNVVCKLSGVTTEADHANWTREQLRPYIDHVIDCFGFDRIMYGGDWPVAELAGTYLSWLEVLDWATEGCSKDEKRKLFHDNGIKAYRLK
;
A
#
# COMPACT_ATOMS: atom_id res chain seq x y z
N MET A 1 -9.56 4.91 21.35
CA MET A 1 -9.82 3.51 20.98
C MET A 1 -10.83 3.48 19.86
N ILE A 2 -10.45 2.87 18.74
CA ILE A 2 -11.33 2.65 17.60
C ILE A 2 -12.41 1.64 18.04
N ASP A 3 -13.67 2.07 18.02
CA ASP A 3 -14.85 1.33 18.51
C ASP A 3 -15.72 0.77 17.38
N PHE A 4 -15.17 0.70 16.16
CA PHE A 4 -15.85 0.22 14.95
C PHE A 4 -14.91 -0.70 14.13
N PRO A 5 -15.47 -1.58 13.27
CA PRO A 5 -14.67 -2.42 12.38
C PRO A 5 -13.82 -1.60 11.40
N ILE A 6 -12.62 -2.08 11.11
CA ILE A 6 -11.65 -1.38 10.25
C ILE A 6 -11.51 -2.03 8.87
N VAL A 7 -11.01 -1.23 7.91
CA VAL A 7 -10.56 -1.70 6.60
C VAL A 7 -9.05 -1.61 6.53
N ASP A 8 -8.38 -2.76 6.39
CA ASP A 8 -6.93 -2.77 6.15
C ASP A 8 -6.64 -2.74 4.65
N THR A 9 -6.14 -1.61 4.16
CA THR A 9 -5.88 -1.41 2.73
C THR A 9 -4.52 -1.91 2.24
N HIS A 10 -3.72 -2.54 3.10
CA HIS A 10 -2.38 -2.99 2.73
C HIS A 10 -1.99 -4.25 3.52
N VAL A 11 -2.36 -5.41 2.99
CA VAL A 11 -2.04 -6.71 3.57
C VAL A 11 -1.28 -7.55 2.56
N HIS A 12 -0.25 -8.25 3.01
CA HIS A 12 0.42 -9.30 2.26
C HIS A 12 0.02 -10.66 2.85
N LEU A 13 -0.30 -11.61 1.98
CA LEU A 13 -0.53 -13.01 2.33
C LEU A 13 0.53 -13.84 1.65
N LEU A 14 1.12 -14.80 2.36
CA LEU A 14 2.25 -15.58 1.86
C LEU A 14 1.89 -17.06 1.83
N ASP A 15 2.13 -17.70 0.69
CA ASP A 15 2.18 -19.15 0.52
C ASP A 15 3.55 -19.53 -0.03
N GLN A 16 4.41 -20.06 0.86
CA GLN A 16 5.79 -20.45 0.58
C GLN A 16 5.90 -21.73 -0.24
N LYS A 17 4.80 -22.49 -0.37
CA LYS A 17 4.76 -23.71 -1.20
C LYS A 17 4.45 -23.36 -2.65
N ARG A 18 3.63 -22.33 -2.88
CA ARG A 18 3.23 -21.88 -4.22
C ARG A 18 4.20 -20.90 -4.83
N PHE A 19 4.70 -19.96 -4.03
CA PHE A 19 5.47 -18.83 -4.54
C PHE A 19 6.82 -18.71 -3.85
N LYS A 20 7.76 -18.11 -4.58
CA LYS A 20 9.07 -17.75 -4.07
C LYS A 20 9.15 -16.24 -3.94
N TYR A 21 9.62 -15.79 -2.79
CA TYR A 21 9.76 -14.38 -2.44
C TYR A 21 11.25 -14.08 -2.20
N SER A 22 12.05 -13.92 -3.26
CA SER A 22 13.50 -13.80 -3.12
C SER A 22 13.94 -12.61 -2.27
N TRP A 23 13.17 -11.51 -2.30
CA TRP A 23 13.44 -10.32 -1.49
C TRP A 23 13.36 -10.59 0.03
N ALA A 24 12.60 -11.61 0.45
CA ALA A 24 12.38 -11.95 1.85
C ALA A 24 13.42 -12.93 2.41
N ALA A 25 14.42 -13.37 1.63
CA ALA A 25 15.39 -14.38 2.04
C ALA A 25 16.20 -14.03 3.32
N GLY A 26 16.37 -12.73 3.60
CA GLY A 26 17.04 -12.22 4.81
C GLY A 26 16.12 -11.96 6.00
N ALA A 27 14.83 -12.28 5.91
CA ALA A 27 13.82 -11.95 6.91
C ALA A 27 13.13 -13.23 7.44
N PRO A 28 13.71 -13.92 8.45
CA PRO A 28 13.18 -15.19 8.95
C PRO A 28 11.72 -15.15 9.41
N LYS A 29 11.24 -13.99 9.89
CA LYS A 29 9.82 -13.80 10.27
C LYS A 29 8.86 -13.94 9.08
N LEU A 30 9.34 -13.73 7.86
CA LEU A 30 8.57 -13.84 6.63
C LEU A 30 8.73 -15.21 5.95
N SER A 31 9.63 -16.08 6.44
CA SER A 31 9.91 -17.40 5.86
C SER A 31 8.88 -18.47 6.26
N ARG A 32 7.60 -18.11 6.29
CA ARG A 32 6.46 -19.03 6.53
C ARG A 32 5.22 -18.56 5.80
N ASP A 33 4.22 -19.42 5.76
CA ASP A 33 2.89 -19.05 5.26
C ASP A 33 2.22 -18.07 6.23
N TRP A 34 1.54 -17.07 5.67
CA TRP A 34 0.78 -16.06 6.41
C TRP A 34 -0.62 -15.95 5.81
N SER A 35 -1.62 -16.27 6.61
CA SER A 35 -3.02 -16.38 6.19
C SER A 35 -3.90 -15.27 6.78
N ILE A 36 -5.12 -15.14 6.25
CA ILE A 36 -6.14 -14.24 6.80
C ILE A 36 -6.48 -14.61 8.25
N ALA A 37 -6.43 -15.89 8.61
CA ALA A 37 -6.65 -16.35 9.99
C ALA A 37 -5.54 -15.86 10.94
N ASP A 38 -4.27 -15.88 10.49
CA ASP A 38 -3.15 -15.32 11.25
C ASP A 38 -3.35 -13.82 11.46
N LEU A 39 -3.67 -13.06 10.40
CA LEU A 39 -3.97 -11.63 10.49
C LEU A 39 -5.11 -11.36 11.49
N THR A 40 -6.20 -12.15 11.42
CA THR A 40 -7.33 -12.04 12.33
C THR A 40 -6.91 -12.22 13.79
N ALA A 41 -6.02 -13.17 14.06
CA ALA A 41 -5.49 -13.39 15.41
C ALA A 41 -4.61 -12.22 15.87
N ARG A 42 -3.80 -11.64 14.96
CA ARG A 42 -2.92 -10.50 15.23
C ARG A 42 -3.66 -9.18 15.43
N ALA A 43 -4.82 -9.04 14.80
CA ALA A 43 -5.62 -7.82 14.85
C ALA A 43 -6.43 -7.65 16.14
N LYS A 44 -6.66 -8.73 16.91
CA LYS A 44 -7.45 -8.69 18.14
C LYS A 44 -6.88 -7.65 19.14
N PRO A 45 -7.72 -6.79 19.73
CA PRO A 45 -9.19 -6.88 19.77
C PRO A 45 -9.92 -6.20 18.61
N TYR A 46 -9.23 -5.58 17.66
CA TYR A 46 -9.85 -4.90 16.54
C TYR A 46 -10.45 -5.89 15.54
N GLU A 47 -11.64 -5.56 15.03
CA GLU A 47 -12.31 -6.32 13.98
C GLU A 47 -11.91 -5.78 12.61
N ILE A 48 -11.39 -6.65 11.74
CA ILE A 48 -11.17 -6.33 10.33
C ILE A 48 -12.42 -6.72 9.55
N GLU A 49 -13.17 -5.71 9.10
CA GLU A 49 -14.35 -5.89 8.25
C GLU A 49 -13.94 -6.26 6.83
N SER A 50 -12.90 -5.61 6.31
CA SER A 50 -12.42 -5.83 4.95
C SER A 50 -10.92 -5.62 4.87
N LEU A 51 -10.28 -6.32 3.93
CA LEU A 51 -8.87 -6.15 3.64
C LEU A 51 -8.60 -6.11 2.13
N VAL A 52 -7.54 -5.40 1.77
CA VAL A 52 -6.99 -5.32 0.42
C VAL A 52 -5.64 -6.00 0.42
N PHE A 53 -5.53 -7.07 -0.36
CA PHE A 53 -4.26 -7.72 -0.65
C PHE A 53 -3.41 -6.81 -1.54
N ALA A 54 -2.14 -6.64 -1.21
CA ALA A 54 -1.13 -6.06 -2.09
C ALA A 54 -0.10 -7.13 -2.47
N GLU A 55 0.24 -7.20 -3.76
CA GLU A 55 1.25 -8.11 -4.31
C GLU A 55 2.52 -8.14 -3.49
N VAL A 56 3.15 -9.30 -3.37
CA VAL A 56 4.26 -9.51 -2.42
C VAL A 56 5.61 -9.62 -3.14
N ASP A 57 5.77 -8.97 -4.30
CA ASP A 57 6.95 -9.05 -5.17
C ASP A 57 7.40 -10.50 -5.39
N VAL A 58 6.43 -11.35 -5.76
CA VAL A 58 6.71 -12.74 -6.14
C VAL A 58 7.72 -12.79 -7.27
N ASP A 59 8.61 -13.79 -7.23
CA ASP A 59 9.58 -14.00 -8.29
C ASP A 59 8.86 -14.09 -9.66
N MET A 60 9.28 -13.24 -10.62
CA MET A 60 8.71 -13.26 -11.96
C MET A 60 8.96 -14.62 -12.64
N PRO A 61 7.99 -15.14 -13.44
CA PRO A 61 6.76 -14.49 -13.89
C PRO A 61 5.50 -14.88 -13.10
N LEU A 62 5.59 -15.15 -11.79
CA LEU A 62 4.49 -15.72 -11.00
C LEU A 62 3.34 -14.75 -10.65
N TYR A 63 3.39 -13.49 -11.09
CA TYR A 63 2.45 -12.43 -10.71
C TYR A 63 0.98 -12.72 -11.09
N MET A 64 0.74 -13.33 -12.25
CA MET A 64 -0.62 -13.73 -12.66
C MET A 64 -1.17 -14.86 -11.79
N ASP A 65 -0.30 -15.81 -11.40
CA ASP A 65 -0.68 -16.93 -10.55
C ASP A 65 -0.97 -16.47 -9.12
N GLU A 66 -0.23 -15.47 -8.62
CA GLU A 66 -0.50 -14.82 -7.33
C GLU A 66 -1.89 -14.17 -7.33
N ALA A 67 -2.23 -13.39 -8.35
CA ALA A 67 -3.53 -12.75 -8.46
C ALA A 67 -4.70 -13.77 -8.51
N LYS A 68 -4.53 -14.87 -9.26
CA LYS A 68 -5.52 -15.96 -9.33
C LYS A 68 -5.66 -16.69 -8.00
N TRP A 69 -4.55 -16.89 -7.29
CA TRP A 69 -4.59 -17.45 -5.94
C TRP A 69 -5.33 -16.53 -4.97
N VAL A 70 -5.09 -15.22 -5.01
CA VAL A 70 -5.80 -14.24 -4.18
C VAL A 70 -7.30 -14.21 -4.49
N GLN A 71 -7.70 -14.35 -5.76
CA GLN A 71 -9.10 -14.54 -6.13
C GLN A 71 -9.71 -15.78 -5.45
N SER A 72 -9.01 -16.92 -5.42
CA SER A 72 -9.48 -18.12 -4.71
C SER A 72 -9.59 -17.93 -3.19
N LEU A 73 -8.73 -17.08 -2.60
CA LEU A 73 -8.85 -16.71 -1.18
C LEU A 73 -10.08 -15.83 -0.93
N ALA A 74 -10.39 -14.91 -1.84
CA ALA A 74 -11.56 -14.03 -1.74
C ALA A 74 -12.88 -14.80 -1.83
N GLU A 75 -12.88 -15.91 -2.58
CA GLU A 75 -14.02 -16.85 -2.63
C GLU A 75 -14.20 -17.62 -1.31
N ALA A 76 -13.12 -17.83 -0.56
CA ALA A 76 -13.12 -18.56 0.70
C ALA A 76 -13.35 -17.67 1.94
N ASP A 77 -12.95 -16.40 1.90
CA ASP A 77 -13.12 -15.43 2.99
C ASP A 77 -13.64 -14.09 2.46
N SER A 78 -14.89 -13.76 2.80
CA SER A 78 -15.60 -12.57 2.32
C SER A 78 -14.99 -11.23 2.77
N ARG A 79 -14.02 -11.25 3.70
CA ARG A 79 -13.31 -10.05 4.13
C ARG A 79 -12.24 -9.62 3.12
N LEU A 80 -11.70 -10.52 2.31
CA LEU A 80 -10.78 -10.16 1.24
C LEU A 80 -11.57 -9.58 0.06
N LYS A 81 -11.65 -8.25 0.01
CA LYS A 81 -12.52 -7.52 -0.94
C LYS A 81 -11.77 -6.82 -2.06
N GLY A 82 -10.45 -6.71 -1.94
CA GLY A 82 -9.61 -6.02 -2.91
C GLY A 82 -8.28 -6.75 -3.12
N CYS A 83 -7.78 -6.69 -4.35
CA CYS A 83 -6.45 -7.14 -4.73
C CYS A 83 -5.77 -6.05 -5.57
N VAL A 84 -4.54 -5.73 -5.19
CA VAL A 84 -3.59 -4.96 -5.95
C VAL A 84 -2.52 -5.94 -6.45
N ALA A 85 -2.60 -6.32 -7.73
CA ALA A 85 -1.73 -7.36 -8.30
C ALA A 85 -0.46 -6.76 -8.92
N CYS A 86 0.58 -7.58 -9.04
CA CYS A 86 1.77 -7.20 -9.78
C CYS A 86 1.52 -7.23 -11.30
N LEU A 87 2.03 -6.24 -12.02
CA LEU A 87 2.12 -6.25 -13.49
C LEU A 87 3.41 -5.56 -13.94
N PRO A 88 4.20 -6.10 -14.89
CA PRO A 88 5.48 -5.53 -15.32
C PRO A 88 5.29 -4.32 -16.27
N MET A 89 4.79 -3.21 -15.73
CA MET A 89 4.40 -1.99 -16.44
C MET A 89 5.44 -1.47 -17.45
N GLU A 90 6.73 -1.76 -17.22
CA GLU A 90 7.82 -1.46 -18.15
C GLU A 90 7.68 -2.09 -19.54
N GLN A 91 6.84 -3.12 -19.70
CA GLN A 91 6.54 -3.73 -21.00
C GLN A 91 5.57 -2.89 -21.84
N GLY A 92 4.92 -1.89 -21.25
CA GLY A 92 4.06 -0.97 -21.98
C GLY A 92 2.75 -1.61 -22.46
N PRO A 93 2.17 -1.11 -23.57
CA PRO A 93 0.85 -1.54 -24.04
C PRO A 93 0.71 -3.02 -24.41
N SER A 94 1.80 -3.78 -24.54
CA SER A 94 1.73 -5.22 -24.78
C SER A 94 1.06 -5.99 -23.63
N LEU A 95 1.01 -5.39 -22.43
CA LEU A 95 0.36 -5.97 -21.26
C LEU A 95 -1.17 -5.85 -21.26
N GLU A 96 -1.78 -5.20 -22.25
CA GLU A 96 -3.21 -4.92 -22.21
C GLU A 96 -4.07 -6.20 -22.07
N ASN A 97 -3.64 -7.31 -22.67
CA ASN A 97 -4.31 -8.61 -22.53
C ASN A 97 -4.22 -9.16 -21.10
N GLU A 98 -3.03 -9.10 -20.48
CA GLU A 98 -2.83 -9.54 -19.08
C GLU A 98 -3.59 -8.63 -18.11
N MET A 99 -3.58 -7.32 -18.36
CA MET A 99 -4.36 -6.34 -17.60
C MET A 99 -5.86 -6.63 -17.68
N ALA A 100 -6.37 -6.99 -18.86
CA ALA A 100 -7.77 -7.37 -19.04
C ALA A 100 -8.12 -8.68 -18.32
N GLU A 101 -7.22 -9.68 -18.35
CA GLU A 101 -7.39 -10.93 -17.61
C GLU A 101 -7.43 -10.68 -16.09
N LEU A 102 -6.54 -9.84 -15.56
CA LEU A 102 -6.57 -9.43 -14.17
C LEU A 102 -7.87 -8.67 -13.85
N ALA A 103 -8.24 -7.68 -14.65
CA ALA A 103 -9.45 -6.90 -14.44
C ALA A 103 -10.75 -7.73 -14.44
N ALA A 104 -10.75 -8.90 -15.08
CA ALA A 104 -11.87 -9.83 -15.06
C ALA A 104 -12.03 -10.57 -13.73
N LEU A 105 -11.00 -10.62 -12.87
CA LEU A 105 -11.08 -11.21 -11.53
C LEU A 105 -11.94 -10.29 -10.61
N PRO A 106 -13.02 -10.80 -9.99
CA PRO A 106 -13.91 -9.99 -9.15
C PRO A 106 -13.24 -9.24 -7.99
N VAL A 107 -12.12 -9.76 -7.45
CA VAL A 107 -11.37 -9.14 -6.35
C VAL A 107 -10.48 -7.96 -6.81
N MET A 108 -10.19 -7.82 -8.10
CA MET A 108 -9.15 -6.89 -8.58
C MET A 108 -9.56 -5.43 -8.47
N ARG A 109 -8.66 -4.60 -7.90
CA ARG A 109 -8.86 -3.16 -7.67
C ARG A 109 -7.66 -2.30 -8.04
N GLY A 110 -6.46 -2.84 -8.12
CA GLY A 110 -5.29 -2.05 -8.49
C GLY A 110 -4.19 -2.88 -9.10
N ILE A 111 -3.20 -2.17 -9.63
CA ILE A 111 -1.94 -2.72 -10.08
C ILE A 111 -0.83 -2.07 -9.26
N ARG A 112 0.18 -2.86 -8.90
CA ARG A 112 1.44 -2.36 -8.38
C ARG A 112 2.58 -2.93 -9.22
N ARG A 113 3.64 -2.15 -9.38
CA ARG A 113 4.93 -2.66 -9.82
C ARG A 113 5.94 -2.16 -8.82
N LEU A 114 6.69 -3.06 -8.18
CA LEU A 114 7.67 -2.64 -7.18
C LEU A 114 8.81 -1.83 -7.84
N ILE A 115 8.71 -0.52 -7.72
CA ILE A 115 9.64 0.45 -8.34
C ILE A 115 10.75 0.90 -7.39
N GLN A 116 10.60 0.71 -6.08
CA GLN A 116 11.60 1.11 -5.07
C GLN A 116 12.98 0.48 -5.26
N ASN A 117 13.05 -0.72 -5.86
CA ASN A 117 14.30 -1.46 -6.05
C ASN A 117 14.84 -1.34 -7.49
N GLN A 118 14.21 -0.53 -8.34
CA GLN A 118 14.67 -0.33 -9.72
C GLN A 118 15.91 0.56 -9.72
N PRO A 119 17.01 0.13 -10.39
CA PRO A 119 18.28 0.85 -10.34
C PRO A 119 18.24 2.16 -11.14
N ASP A 120 17.36 2.23 -12.14
CA ASP A 120 17.20 3.41 -12.98
C ASP A 120 16.28 4.42 -12.28
N PRO A 121 16.76 5.61 -11.89
CA PRO A 121 15.91 6.61 -11.26
C PRO A 121 14.76 7.07 -12.17
N GLU A 122 14.95 7.06 -13.49
CA GLU A 122 13.94 7.47 -14.47
C GLU A 122 13.06 6.30 -14.94
N PHE A 123 13.14 5.13 -14.30
CA PHE A 123 12.39 3.93 -14.67
C PHE A 123 10.90 4.19 -14.94
N VAL A 124 10.25 4.97 -14.08
CA VAL A 124 8.83 5.33 -14.17
C VAL A 124 8.51 6.39 -15.22
N LEU A 125 9.51 7.11 -15.71
CA LEU A 125 9.37 8.16 -16.72
C LEU A 125 9.56 7.63 -18.16
N LYS A 126 9.96 6.36 -18.30
CA LYS A 126 10.08 5.72 -19.61
C LYS A 126 8.71 5.65 -20.27
N GLN A 127 8.69 5.91 -21.57
CA GLN A 127 7.45 5.97 -22.35
C GLN A 127 6.60 4.70 -22.24
N PRO A 128 7.15 3.47 -22.33
CA PRO A 128 6.35 2.25 -22.12
C PRO A 128 5.63 2.22 -20.78
N PHE A 129 6.31 2.59 -19.69
CA PHE A 129 5.72 2.62 -18.35
C PHE A 129 4.55 3.61 -18.27
N LEU A 130 4.73 4.83 -18.77
CA LEU A 130 3.69 5.85 -18.82
C LEU A 130 2.50 5.44 -19.69
N ASP A 131 2.75 4.74 -20.80
CA ASP A 131 1.68 4.26 -21.69
C ASP A 131 0.89 3.12 -21.05
N ALA A 132 1.55 2.20 -20.32
CA ALA A 132 0.86 1.17 -19.54
C ALA A 132 -0.01 1.78 -18.43
N LEU A 133 0.48 2.80 -17.71
CA LEU A 133 -0.32 3.50 -16.69
C LEU A 133 -1.62 4.06 -17.26
N LYS A 134 -1.57 4.64 -18.45
CA LYS A 134 -2.73 5.24 -19.12
C LYS A 134 -3.80 4.22 -19.55
N LEU A 135 -3.50 2.92 -19.52
CA LEU A 135 -4.49 1.87 -19.74
C LEU A 135 -5.36 1.59 -18.51
N LEU A 136 -4.86 1.84 -17.30
CA LEU A 136 -5.54 1.47 -16.06
C LEU A 136 -6.97 2.05 -15.92
N PRO A 137 -7.26 3.31 -16.31
CA PRO A 137 -8.61 3.86 -16.23
C PRO A 137 -9.64 3.07 -17.05
N LYS A 138 -9.25 2.48 -18.18
CA LYS A 138 -10.13 1.63 -19.02
C LYS A 138 -10.69 0.45 -18.23
N TYR A 139 -9.94 -0.06 -17.27
CA TYR A 139 -10.30 -1.22 -16.45
C TYR A 139 -10.70 -0.83 -15.02
N ASN A 140 -10.80 0.47 -14.71
CA ASN A 140 -11.12 0.98 -13.38
C ASN A 140 -10.16 0.43 -12.29
N LEU A 141 -8.87 0.34 -12.63
CA LEU A 141 -7.78 -0.08 -11.73
C LEU A 141 -6.99 1.15 -11.25
N SER A 142 -6.61 1.16 -9.97
CA SER A 142 -5.64 2.13 -9.44
C SER A 142 -4.20 1.70 -9.72
N PHE A 143 -3.25 2.61 -9.57
CA PHE A 143 -1.83 2.27 -9.44
C PHE A 143 -1.33 2.57 -8.03
N ASP A 144 -0.81 1.56 -7.35
CA ASP A 144 -0.21 1.70 -6.03
C ASP A 144 1.29 2.01 -6.17
N ILE A 145 1.73 3.08 -5.51
CA ILE A 145 3.09 3.63 -5.60
C ILE A 145 3.87 3.26 -4.35
N CYS A 146 4.77 2.27 -4.47
CA CYS A 146 5.71 1.91 -3.42
C CYS A 146 7.14 2.36 -3.77
N ILE A 147 7.60 3.40 -3.08
CA ILE A 147 8.87 4.11 -3.32
C ILE A 147 9.58 4.48 -2.03
N PHE A 148 10.88 4.72 -2.12
CA PHE A 148 11.64 5.46 -1.12
C PHE A 148 11.54 6.98 -1.34
N HIS A 149 11.73 7.77 -0.28
CA HIS A 149 11.55 9.23 -0.34
C HIS A 149 12.42 9.95 -1.38
N HIS A 150 13.60 9.42 -1.72
CA HIS A 150 14.48 9.98 -2.75
C HIS A 150 13.93 9.84 -4.19
N GLN A 151 12.96 8.95 -4.44
CA GLN A 151 12.33 8.74 -5.74
C GLN A 151 11.15 9.67 -5.99
N LEU A 152 10.68 10.40 -4.96
CA LEU A 152 9.55 11.33 -5.04
C LEU A 152 9.62 12.32 -6.23
N PRO A 153 10.77 12.91 -6.61
CA PRO A 153 10.83 13.83 -7.75
C PRO A 153 10.32 13.21 -9.06
N ASN A 154 10.79 12.00 -9.40
CA ASN A 154 10.39 11.33 -10.64
C ASN A 154 8.98 10.77 -10.55
N THR A 155 8.55 10.34 -9.36
CA THR A 155 7.16 9.93 -9.11
C THR A 155 6.18 11.09 -9.27
N LEU A 156 6.52 12.29 -8.78
CA LEU A 156 5.69 13.50 -8.97
C LEU A 156 5.48 13.79 -10.46
N GLU A 157 6.55 13.71 -11.24
CA GLU A 157 6.47 13.90 -12.69
C GLU A 157 5.63 12.80 -13.37
N MET A 158 5.78 11.54 -12.98
CA MET A 158 4.94 10.44 -13.46
C MET A 158 3.45 10.70 -13.20
N VAL A 159 3.08 11.09 -11.97
CA VAL A 159 1.68 11.37 -11.62
C VAL A 159 1.15 12.56 -12.42
N ARG A 160 1.93 13.64 -12.59
CA ARG A 160 1.55 14.81 -13.41
C ARG A 160 1.30 14.45 -14.88
N ARG A 161 2.01 13.47 -15.42
CA ARG A 161 1.85 12.98 -16.80
C ARG A 161 0.68 12.00 -17.00
N CYS A 162 0.06 11.56 -15.90
CA CYS A 162 -1.02 10.59 -15.89
C CYS A 162 -2.22 11.09 -15.06
N PRO A 163 -2.81 12.26 -15.36
CA PRO A 163 -3.83 12.89 -14.52
C PRO A 163 -5.13 12.09 -14.38
N ASP A 164 -5.44 11.23 -15.36
CA ASP A 164 -6.65 10.38 -15.35
C ASP A 164 -6.47 9.08 -14.55
N VAL A 165 -5.24 8.76 -14.13
CA VAL A 165 -4.93 7.56 -13.34
C VAL A 165 -5.18 7.85 -11.87
N SER A 166 -5.90 6.96 -11.19
CA SER A 166 -6.05 7.01 -9.73
C SER A 166 -4.83 6.37 -9.08
N PHE A 167 -4.12 7.13 -8.25
CA PHE A 167 -2.92 6.68 -7.57
C PHE A 167 -3.12 6.52 -6.06
N VAL A 168 -2.52 5.48 -5.50
CA VAL A 168 -2.46 5.26 -4.05
C VAL A 168 -0.99 5.25 -3.62
N LEU A 169 -0.58 6.23 -2.82
CA LEU A 169 0.77 6.31 -2.30
C LEU A 169 0.93 5.38 -1.12
N ASP A 170 1.79 4.36 -1.27
CA ASP A 170 2.10 3.43 -0.18
C ASP A 170 3.07 4.07 0.83
N HIS A 171 2.91 3.67 2.08
CA HIS A 171 3.83 3.91 3.20
C HIS A 171 4.34 5.33 3.34
N ILE A 172 3.50 6.32 3.04
CA ILE A 172 3.86 7.75 3.04
C ILE A 172 5.16 8.05 2.29
N ALA A 173 5.45 7.29 1.22
CA ALA A 173 6.70 7.34 0.44
C ALA A 173 7.98 7.11 1.26
N LYS A 174 7.91 6.27 2.30
CA LYS A 174 9.05 5.77 3.09
C LYS A 174 10.08 6.85 3.44
N PRO A 175 9.71 7.81 4.31
CA PRO A 175 10.64 8.83 4.79
C PRO A 175 11.83 8.19 5.51
N GLY A 176 13.00 8.83 5.46
CA GLY A 176 14.20 8.37 6.18
C GLY A 176 14.11 8.60 7.69
N ILE A 177 13.16 7.94 8.36
CA ILE A 177 12.81 8.18 9.77
C ILE A 177 13.96 7.81 10.69
N LYS A 178 14.64 6.69 10.41
CA LYS A 178 15.82 6.24 11.16
C LYS A 178 16.88 7.34 11.29
N ASP A 179 17.10 8.09 10.21
CA ASP A 179 18.09 9.16 10.15
C ASP A 179 17.49 10.55 10.47
N GLY A 180 16.22 10.61 10.88
CA GLY A 180 15.52 11.87 11.19
C GLY A 180 15.30 12.77 9.98
N LEU A 181 15.27 12.22 8.76
CA LEU A 181 15.17 12.99 7.53
C LEU A 181 13.74 13.46 7.26
N VAL A 182 13.53 14.75 7.48
CA VAL A 182 12.23 15.40 7.27
C VAL A 182 12.15 16.14 5.93
N LYS A 183 13.28 16.64 5.42
CA LYS A 183 13.40 17.30 4.11
C LYS A 183 14.34 16.51 3.20
N PRO A 184 14.10 16.46 1.88
CA PRO A 184 13.03 17.14 1.14
C PRO A 184 11.67 16.43 1.14
N TRP A 185 11.54 15.33 1.90
CA TRP A 185 10.30 14.54 1.96
C TRP A 185 9.05 15.39 2.23
N LYS A 186 9.07 16.29 3.23
CA LYS A 186 7.92 17.16 3.54
C LYS A 186 7.46 18.02 2.36
N SER A 187 8.37 18.64 1.62
CA SER A 187 8.02 19.48 0.48
C SER A 187 7.42 18.65 -0.64
N HIS A 188 8.05 17.52 -0.97
CA HIS A 188 7.53 16.63 -2.00
C HIS A 188 6.18 16.00 -1.61
N MET A 189 5.95 15.69 -0.33
CA MET A 189 4.67 15.17 0.14
C MET A 189 3.54 16.20 -0.04
N ARG A 190 3.84 17.49 0.19
CA ARG A 190 2.88 18.58 -0.06
C ARG A 190 2.58 18.74 -1.55
N GLU A 191 3.60 18.64 -2.40
CA GLU A 191 3.40 18.64 -3.86
C GLU A 191 2.57 17.44 -4.33
N MET A 192 2.82 16.26 -3.76
CA MET A 192 2.08 15.04 -4.08
C MET A 192 0.62 15.18 -3.67
N ALA A 193 0.36 15.71 -2.47
CA ALA A 193 -0.99 15.95 -1.99
C ALA A 193 -1.74 17.01 -2.81
N ALA A 194 -1.05 17.95 -3.47
CA ALA A 194 -1.68 18.92 -4.36
C ALA A 194 -2.26 18.27 -5.64
N LEU A 195 -1.87 17.04 -5.97
CA LEU A 195 -2.40 16.28 -7.10
C LEU A 195 -3.71 15.58 -6.66
N PRO A 196 -4.88 15.92 -7.25
CA PRO A 196 -6.18 15.48 -6.75
C PRO A 196 -6.45 13.98 -6.99
N ASN A 197 -5.72 13.37 -7.93
CA ASN A 197 -5.81 11.96 -8.27
C ASN A 197 -4.92 11.06 -7.38
N VAL A 198 -4.39 11.58 -6.27
CA VAL A 198 -3.56 10.83 -5.31
C VAL A 198 -4.25 10.77 -3.94
N VAL A 199 -4.31 9.56 -3.39
CA VAL A 199 -4.63 9.28 -1.99
C VAL A 199 -3.43 8.60 -1.32
N CYS A 200 -3.32 8.65 0.01
CA CYS A 200 -2.15 8.17 0.72
C CYS A 200 -2.52 7.11 1.78
N LYS A 201 -1.73 6.03 1.85
CA LYS A 201 -1.82 5.09 2.98
C LYS A 201 -0.94 5.56 4.12
N LEU A 202 -1.50 5.60 5.33
CA LEU A 202 -0.74 5.53 6.56
C LEU A 202 -0.46 4.06 6.84
N SER A 203 0.66 3.55 6.33
CA SER A 203 1.11 2.16 6.46
C SER A 203 2.63 2.05 6.52
N GLY A 204 3.18 0.91 6.97
CA GLY A 204 4.62 0.59 6.87
C GLY A 204 5.61 1.65 7.38
N VAL A 205 5.20 2.51 8.32
CA VAL A 205 6.03 3.64 8.78
C VAL A 205 7.07 3.17 9.82
N THR A 206 6.72 2.17 10.63
CA THR A 206 7.60 1.64 11.69
C THR A 206 8.86 0.98 11.13
N THR A 207 8.77 0.36 9.95
CA THR A 207 9.87 -0.32 9.27
C THR A 207 10.88 0.64 8.62
N GLU A 208 10.56 1.92 8.52
CA GLU A 208 11.48 2.96 8.04
C GLU A 208 12.22 3.67 9.19
N ALA A 209 11.85 3.35 10.44
CA ALA A 209 12.54 3.76 11.65
C ALA A 209 13.59 2.71 12.09
N ASP A 210 14.21 2.91 13.25
CA ASP A 210 15.04 1.86 13.85
C ASP A 210 14.15 0.72 14.34
N HIS A 211 14.26 -0.47 13.73
CA HIS A 211 13.36 -1.61 13.97
C HIS A 211 13.29 -2.05 15.44
N ALA A 212 14.33 -1.77 16.24
CA ALA A 212 14.40 -2.20 17.63
C ALA A 212 14.02 -1.09 18.63
N ASN A 213 14.22 0.19 18.27
CA ASN A 213 14.20 1.29 19.25
C ASN A 213 13.35 2.49 18.83
N TRP A 214 12.52 2.39 17.79
CA TRP A 214 11.63 3.48 17.42
C TRP A 214 10.63 3.80 18.54
N THR A 215 10.19 5.06 18.59
CA THR A 215 9.13 5.51 19.50
C THR A 215 7.98 6.13 18.70
N ARG A 216 6.75 6.05 19.21
CA ARG A 216 5.58 6.65 18.55
C ARG A 216 5.75 8.16 18.35
N GLU A 217 6.45 8.83 19.27
CA GLU A 217 6.76 10.26 19.21
C GLU A 217 7.69 10.59 18.04
N GLN A 218 8.61 9.69 17.66
CA GLN A 218 9.46 9.85 16.47
C GLN A 218 8.65 9.79 15.18
N LEU A 219 7.56 9.01 15.15
CA LEU A 219 6.71 8.85 13.96
C LEU A 219 5.72 10.00 13.79
N ARG A 220 5.33 10.63 14.90
CA ARG A 220 4.30 11.69 14.95
C ARG A 220 4.50 12.82 13.93
N PRO A 221 5.70 13.42 13.75
CA PRO A 221 5.89 14.52 12.82
C PRO A 221 5.67 14.15 11.34
N TYR A 222 5.77 12.86 10.99
CA TYR A 222 5.51 12.35 9.65
C TYR A 222 4.03 12.09 9.45
N ILE A 223 3.37 11.48 10.43
CA ILE A 223 1.91 11.24 10.43
C ILE A 223 1.17 12.58 10.36
N ASP A 224 1.48 13.52 11.24
CA ASP A 224 0.83 14.84 11.28
C ASP A 224 1.01 15.59 9.96
N HIS A 225 2.19 15.50 9.33
CA HIS A 225 2.45 16.18 8.06
C HIS A 225 1.64 15.58 6.90
N VAL A 226 1.43 14.27 6.89
CA VAL A 226 0.58 13.61 5.87
C VAL A 226 -0.88 13.99 6.08
N ILE A 227 -1.35 14.02 7.32
CA ILE A 227 -2.71 14.48 7.66
C ILE A 227 -2.91 15.95 7.24
N ASP A 228 -1.96 16.84 7.54
CA ASP A 228 -1.96 18.25 7.12
C ASP A 228 -2.03 18.40 5.59
N CYS A 229 -1.24 17.61 4.86
CA CYS A 229 -1.16 17.74 3.40
C CYS A 229 -2.37 17.16 2.67
N PHE A 230 -2.82 15.94 3.02
CA PHE A 230 -3.89 15.24 2.29
C PHE A 230 -5.27 15.54 2.83
N GLY A 231 -5.38 15.86 4.12
CA GLY A 231 -6.64 15.88 4.86
C GLY A 231 -7.23 14.49 5.08
N PHE A 232 -8.22 14.40 5.97
CA PHE A 232 -8.89 13.15 6.32
C PHE A 232 -9.68 12.51 5.17
N ASP A 233 -9.93 13.23 4.06
CA ASP A 233 -10.67 12.68 2.91
C ASP A 233 -9.80 11.88 1.93
N ARG A 234 -8.46 11.92 2.08
CA ARG A 234 -7.52 11.28 1.14
C ARG A 234 -6.42 10.48 1.82
N ILE A 235 -6.61 10.13 3.09
CA ILE A 235 -5.72 9.21 3.83
C ILE A 235 -6.48 7.95 4.22
N MET A 236 -5.81 6.81 4.24
CA MET A 236 -6.42 5.53 4.65
C MET A 236 -5.42 4.69 5.44
N TYR A 237 -5.93 3.83 6.32
CA TYR A 237 -5.15 2.88 7.09
C TYR A 237 -4.64 1.72 6.21
N GLY A 238 -3.39 1.34 6.39
CA GLY A 238 -2.87 0.05 5.92
C GLY A 238 -1.95 -0.57 6.96
N GLY A 239 -2.09 -1.86 7.21
CA GLY A 239 -1.33 -2.59 8.22
C GLY A 239 0.11 -2.88 7.81
N ASP A 240 0.37 -3.01 6.50
CA ASP A 240 1.64 -3.51 5.94
C ASP A 240 2.03 -4.88 6.53
N TRP A 241 1.03 -5.65 6.95
CA TRP A 241 1.23 -6.92 7.62
C TRP A 241 1.51 -8.03 6.60
N PRO A 242 2.42 -8.98 6.87
CA PRO A 242 3.21 -9.17 8.08
C PRO A 242 4.56 -8.44 8.07
N VAL A 243 4.86 -7.64 7.04
CA VAL A 243 6.16 -6.92 6.91
C VAL A 243 6.38 -5.96 8.07
N ALA A 244 5.33 -5.25 8.50
CA ALA A 244 5.36 -4.40 9.68
C ALA A 244 5.77 -5.15 10.97
N GLU A 245 5.62 -6.48 11.05
CA GLU A 245 6.08 -7.26 12.20
C GLU A 245 7.62 -7.38 12.30
N LEU A 246 8.36 -6.88 11.29
CA LEU A 246 9.81 -6.73 11.39
C LEU A 246 10.21 -5.67 12.42
N ALA A 247 9.44 -4.58 12.51
CA ALA A 247 9.69 -3.47 13.42
C ALA A 247 8.70 -3.38 14.58
N GLY A 248 7.55 -4.06 14.54
CA GLY A 248 6.55 -3.97 15.62
C GLY A 248 5.57 -5.13 15.65
N THR A 249 4.38 -4.87 16.15
CA THR A 249 3.21 -5.75 16.02
C THR A 249 2.13 -5.03 15.22
N TYR A 250 1.19 -5.78 14.64
CA TYR A 250 -0.01 -5.20 14.01
C TYR A 250 -0.72 -4.18 14.92
N LEU A 251 -0.91 -4.54 16.20
CA LEU A 251 -1.53 -3.67 17.20
C LEU A 251 -0.73 -2.42 17.48
N SER A 252 0.60 -2.53 17.59
CA SER A 252 1.44 -1.36 17.87
C SER A 252 1.28 -0.27 16.81
N TRP A 253 1.09 -0.64 15.54
CA TRP A 253 0.83 0.32 14.48
C TRP A 253 -0.55 0.98 14.61
N LEU A 254 -1.59 0.21 14.90
CA LEU A 254 -2.93 0.75 15.17
C LEU A 254 -2.92 1.70 16.39
N GLU A 255 -2.24 1.32 17.47
CA GLU A 255 -2.11 2.13 18.68
C GLU A 255 -1.37 3.44 18.40
N VAL A 256 -0.33 3.42 17.57
CA VAL A 256 0.37 4.64 17.12
C VAL A 256 -0.59 5.58 16.39
N LEU A 257 -1.40 5.07 15.46
CA LEU A 257 -2.33 5.91 14.70
C LEU A 257 -3.53 6.39 15.54
N ASP A 258 -4.09 5.56 16.43
CA ASP A 258 -5.17 5.98 17.32
C ASP A 258 -4.69 7.05 18.30
N TRP A 259 -3.46 6.91 18.83
CA TRP A 259 -2.80 7.95 19.62
C TRP A 259 -2.52 9.22 18.81
N ALA A 260 -1.99 9.09 17.59
CA ALA A 260 -1.72 10.22 16.72
C ALA A 260 -3.00 11.01 16.39
N THR A 261 -4.15 10.35 16.38
CA THR A 261 -5.46 10.93 16.04
C THR A 261 -6.38 11.13 17.25
N GLU A 262 -5.88 11.07 18.50
CA GLU A 262 -6.71 11.15 19.71
C GLU A 262 -7.65 12.38 19.76
N GLY A 263 -7.18 13.53 19.28
CA GLY A 263 -7.96 14.78 19.23
C GLY A 263 -8.90 14.93 18.03
N CYS A 264 -8.92 13.97 17.10
CA CYS A 264 -9.75 14.02 15.90
C CYS A 264 -11.19 13.54 16.19
N SER A 265 -12.13 14.04 15.40
CA SER A 265 -13.53 13.62 15.47
C SER A 265 -13.71 12.15 15.10
N LYS A 266 -14.85 11.56 15.52
CA LYS A 266 -15.20 10.18 15.15
C LYS A 266 -15.29 10.01 13.63
N ASP A 267 -15.81 11.01 12.91
CA ASP A 267 -15.95 10.97 11.45
C ASP A 267 -14.58 10.99 10.76
N GLU A 268 -13.64 11.81 11.23
CA GLU A 268 -12.26 11.82 10.72
C GLU A 268 -11.56 10.48 10.93
N LYS A 269 -11.69 9.90 12.13
CA LYS A 269 -11.17 8.55 12.40
C LYS A 269 -11.83 7.51 11.50
N ARG A 270 -13.14 7.58 11.30
CA ARG A 270 -13.86 6.65 10.43
C ARG A 270 -13.40 6.75 8.98
N LYS A 271 -13.14 7.95 8.46
CA LYS A 271 -12.54 8.14 7.14
C LYS A 271 -11.18 7.46 7.03
N LEU A 272 -10.29 7.68 8.01
CA LEU A 272 -8.96 7.09 8.02
C LEU A 272 -8.98 5.55 8.12
N PHE A 273 -9.72 5.00 9.09
CA PHE A 273 -9.66 3.57 9.42
C PHE A 273 -10.66 2.70 8.63
N HIS A 274 -11.60 3.29 7.89
CA HIS A 274 -12.67 2.54 7.23
C HIS A 274 -13.08 3.13 5.87
N ASP A 275 -13.72 4.31 5.85
CA ASP A 275 -14.51 4.75 4.69
C ASP A 275 -13.65 5.05 3.45
N ASN A 276 -12.46 5.63 3.64
CA ASN A 276 -11.59 5.94 2.50
C ASN A 276 -11.00 4.70 1.85
N GLY A 277 -10.77 3.62 2.61
CA GLY A 277 -10.33 2.35 2.06
C GLY A 277 -11.40 1.74 1.14
N ILE A 278 -12.66 1.73 1.60
CA ILE A 278 -13.82 1.31 0.79
C ILE A 278 -13.90 2.14 -0.50
N LYS A 279 -13.83 3.47 -0.39
CA LYS A 279 -13.95 4.38 -1.52
C LYS A 279 -12.79 4.24 -2.52
N ALA A 280 -11.55 4.30 -2.04
CA ALA A 280 -10.36 4.28 -2.88
C ALA A 280 -10.24 2.99 -3.68
N TYR A 281 -10.62 1.86 -3.09
CA TYR A 281 -10.58 0.54 -3.74
C TYR A 281 -11.94 0.05 -4.19
N ARG A 282 -13.01 0.87 -4.18
CA ARG A 282 -14.33 0.49 -4.72
C ARG A 282 -14.78 -0.88 -4.15
N LEU A 283 -14.59 -1.06 -2.85
CA LEU A 283 -14.91 -2.32 -2.15
C LEU A 283 -16.44 -2.44 -2.07
N LYS A 284 -16.97 -3.65 -2.27
CA LYS A 284 -18.42 -3.93 -2.32
C LYS A 284 -18.90 -4.69 -1.10
#